data_AF-A0A2T5IYX7-F1
#
_entry.id   AF-A0A2T5IYX7-F1
#
_cell.length_a   1.000
_cell.length_b   1.000
_cell.length_c   1.000
_cell.angle_alpha   90.00
_cell.angle_beta   90.00
_cell.angle_gamma   90.00
#
_symmetry.space_group_name_H-M   'P 1'
#
loop_
_entity.id
_entity.type
_entity.pdbx_description
1 polymer ?
#
loop_
_entity_poly.entity_id
_entity_poly.type
_entity_poly.pdbx_seq_one_letter_code
_entity_poly.pdbx_strand_id
1 'polypeptide(L)'
;MSRLISIILSCFSLSSATALSTAAILSTATLTEPIITVTTQGFATLSTQTMLNHQPFFQAVGNGRHCGSCHQENQGWTVTPTALQARFRESQGLDPIFRLVDGANSPHQRVNTLAQRQLAYSMLLNYGVIRIAKPMPLAADFSLVKVDDPYGYANEKDLSVFRRPLPSTNVAFLSTVMWDGRETQHTKKYGNCPLDVQSRPCYASLTTSLLHQAHSAIQGHSEFHLGLNSMNLQRIVRFEMQHFSAQEYDGEAGKLSVNGAFGGVKALSTLRTYFGMNDFFAGDYRTKAKFNPQVFTLYQAWLPRSTSHTVNAKQAAIARGEVLFNHRPIVITGVTGFNDQRQQRRIVATCSSCHSAPNIGNTTVPHFMNIGTADGELRHLDQPLYTFKHNQTGQIVRTTDAGLALLTGKWQDIGKFKVPILRGLAARAPYFHHGQAANLQAVIDFYNRRFQIHFSAQEKADLIAFLGAL
;
A
#
# COMPACT_ATOMS: atom_id res chain seq x y z
N MET A 1 36.42 65.65 38.96
CA MET A 1 35.77 66.96 39.13
C MET A 1 36.40 67.89 38.10
N SER A 2 35.78 68.47 37.09
CA SER A 2 34.38 68.76 36.70
C SER A 2 34.31 68.62 35.17
N ARG A 3 33.29 67.94 34.61
CA ARG A 3 32.08 68.51 33.93
C ARG A 3 32.44 69.49 32.80
N LEU A 4 31.95 69.43 31.55
CA LEU A 4 30.66 69.06 30.92
C LEU A 4 30.97 68.60 29.46
N ILE A 5 30.36 67.61 28.79
CA ILE A 5 28.96 67.34 28.35
C ILE A 5 28.36 68.45 27.46
N SER A 6 28.39 68.27 26.12
CA SER A 6 27.20 67.90 25.28
C SER A 6 27.33 68.23 23.78
N ILE A 7 27.10 67.19 22.95
CA ILE A 7 26.17 67.10 21.79
C ILE A 7 26.51 67.90 20.51
N ILE A 8 26.71 67.20 19.39
CA ILE A 8 25.80 67.05 18.22
C ILE A 8 26.48 66.14 17.18
N LEU A 9 25.73 65.15 16.71
CA LEU A 9 26.14 64.11 15.77
C LEU A 9 25.71 64.47 14.34
N SER A 10 26.46 63.90 13.39
CA SER A 10 26.16 63.69 11.95
C SER A 10 26.33 64.84 10.97
N CYS A 11 27.40 64.78 10.15
CA CYS A 11 27.33 64.33 8.75
C CYS A 11 28.73 64.40 8.12
N PHE A 12 29.23 63.29 7.56
CA PHE A 12 30.26 63.36 6.53
C PHE A 12 29.98 62.35 5.42
N SER A 13 30.01 62.90 4.21
CA SER A 13 29.79 62.29 2.92
C SER A 13 31.04 61.63 2.34
N LEU A 14 30.80 60.48 1.71
CA LEU A 14 31.41 59.85 0.52
C LEU A 14 32.89 60.06 0.16
N SER A 15 33.55 58.93 -0.10
CA SER A 15 34.25 58.53 -1.36
C SER A 15 35.41 57.58 -0.99
N SER A 16 35.70 56.43 -1.59
CA SER A 16 35.19 55.67 -2.74
C SER A 16 35.99 54.35 -2.80
N ALA A 17 35.42 53.37 -3.52
CA ALA A 17 36.06 52.22 -4.14
C ALA A 17 36.49 51.05 -3.23
N THR A 18 35.67 49.99 -3.20
CA THR A 18 36.16 48.61 -3.05
C THR A 18 35.37 47.64 -3.92
N ALA A 19 36.14 46.77 -4.57
CA ALA A 19 35.84 45.57 -5.36
C ALA A 19 34.38 45.08 -5.46
N LEU A 20 33.93 44.89 -6.70
CA LEU A 20 32.81 43.99 -7.01
C LEU A 20 33.20 42.55 -6.64
N SER A 21 32.82 42.14 -5.43
CA SER A 21 32.57 40.74 -5.12
C SER A 21 31.14 40.44 -5.59
N THR A 22 31.01 39.61 -6.63
CA THR A 22 29.74 38.97 -6.96
C THR A 22 29.45 37.92 -5.90
N ALA A 23 28.90 38.37 -4.76
CA ALA A 23 28.21 37.50 -3.84
C ALA A 23 27.01 36.91 -4.60
N ALA A 24 27.15 35.67 -5.06
CA ALA A 24 26.03 34.87 -5.48
C ALA A 24 25.04 34.88 -4.31
N ILE A 25 23.88 35.51 -4.53
CA ILE A 25 22.75 35.41 -3.63
C ILE A 25 22.38 33.92 -3.62
N LEU A 26 22.88 33.21 -2.61
CA LEU A 26 22.28 31.97 -2.14
C LEU A 26 20.85 32.35 -1.77
N SER A 27 19.94 32.19 -2.74
CA SER A 27 18.51 32.12 -2.47
C SER A 27 18.35 31.03 -1.43
N THR A 28 18.15 31.45 -0.19
CA THR A 28 17.68 30.59 0.88
C THR A 28 16.36 30.02 0.37
N ALA A 29 16.39 28.76 -0.05
CA ALA A 29 15.18 28.01 -0.32
C ALA A 29 14.34 28.09 0.95
N THR A 30 13.31 28.93 0.93
CA THR A 30 12.32 28.98 1.99
C THR A 30 11.77 27.57 2.07
N LEU A 31 11.96 26.93 3.23
CA LEU A 31 11.32 25.66 3.56
C LEU A 31 9.83 25.94 3.46
N THR A 32 9.26 25.57 2.32
CA THR A 32 7.84 25.71 2.04
C THR A 32 7.14 24.72 2.95
N GLU A 33 6.20 25.22 3.76
CA GLU A 33 5.38 24.39 4.65
C GLU A 33 4.81 23.20 3.87
N PRO A 34 4.75 21.99 4.48
CA PRO A 34 4.21 20.81 3.82
C PRO A 34 2.78 21.08 3.33
N ILE A 35 2.50 20.69 2.09
CA ILE A 35 1.18 20.85 1.49
C ILE A 35 0.31 19.71 1.99
N ILE A 36 -0.82 20.04 2.62
CA ILE A 36 -1.83 19.09 3.04
C ILE A 36 -3.11 19.34 2.25
N THR A 37 -3.57 18.30 1.57
CA THR A 37 -4.82 18.26 0.82
C THR A 37 -5.76 17.29 1.51
N VAL A 38 -7.02 17.67 1.70
CA VAL A 38 -8.03 16.86 2.40
C VAL A 38 -9.26 16.73 1.52
N THR A 39 -9.70 15.49 1.28
CA THR A 39 -10.93 15.22 0.53
C THR A 39 -12.16 15.48 1.41
N THR A 40 -13.34 15.57 0.79
CA THR A 40 -14.60 15.73 1.54
C THR A 40 -14.92 14.55 2.45
N GLN A 41 -14.35 13.37 2.17
CA GLN A 41 -14.45 12.18 3.02
C GLN A 41 -13.39 12.13 4.12
N GLY A 42 -12.57 13.17 4.29
CA GLY A 42 -11.57 13.27 5.36
C GLY A 42 -10.26 12.54 5.10
N PHE A 43 -10.05 11.96 3.91
CA PHE A 43 -8.77 11.40 3.49
C PHE A 43 -7.80 12.55 3.19
N ALA A 44 -6.59 12.49 3.73
CA ALA A 44 -5.59 13.52 3.49
C ALA A 44 -4.33 12.97 2.84
N THR A 45 -3.68 13.82 2.04
CA THR A 45 -2.30 13.62 1.59
C THR A 45 -1.43 14.76 2.09
N LEU A 46 -0.23 14.42 2.55
CA LEU A 46 0.83 15.37 2.88
C LEU A 46 2.03 15.11 1.97
N SER A 47 2.53 16.15 1.32
CA SER A 47 3.84 16.13 0.66
C SER A 47 4.87 16.87 1.51
N THR A 48 6.01 16.24 1.79
CA THR A 48 7.12 16.88 2.55
C THR A 48 7.99 17.80 1.68
N GLN A 49 7.72 17.91 0.38
CA GLN A 49 8.40 18.84 -0.52
C GLN A 49 7.40 19.51 -1.45
N THR A 50 7.78 20.69 -1.95
CA THR A 50 7.02 21.40 -2.97
C THR A 50 6.95 20.57 -4.25
N MET A 51 5.75 20.50 -4.80
CA MET A 51 5.51 19.89 -6.10
C MET A 51 6.29 20.66 -7.16
N LEU A 52 7.26 20.03 -7.81
CA LEU A 52 7.97 20.62 -8.93
C LEU A 52 7.02 20.77 -10.11
N ASN A 53 7.10 21.89 -10.84
CA ASN A 53 6.44 21.99 -12.13
C ASN A 53 6.90 20.85 -13.06
N HIS A 54 5.99 20.29 -13.86
CA HIS A 54 6.28 19.18 -14.78
C HIS A 54 6.78 17.88 -14.10
N GLN A 55 6.02 17.33 -13.15
CA GLN A 55 6.35 16.03 -12.56
C GLN A 55 6.14 14.87 -13.55
N PRO A 56 7.16 14.01 -13.79
CA PRO A 56 7.03 12.88 -14.72
C PRO A 56 5.96 11.85 -14.30
N PHE A 57 5.58 11.81 -13.02
CA PHE A 57 4.48 10.99 -12.51
C PHE A 57 3.13 11.29 -13.22
N PHE A 58 2.94 12.53 -13.66
CA PHE A 58 1.73 12.99 -14.35
C PHE A 58 1.95 13.23 -15.85
N GLN A 59 3.09 12.82 -16.39
CA GLN A 59 3.39 12.98 -17.80
C GLN A 59 2.97 11.74 -18.59
N ALA A 60 2.05 11.92 -19.54
CA ALA A 60 1.60 10.85 -20.41
C ALA A 60 2.74 10.32 -21.30
N VAL A 61 2.82 9.00 -21.46
CA VAL A 61 3.80 8.30 -22.31
C VAL A 61 3.12 7.13 -23.03
N GLY A 62 3.74 6.65 -24.12
CA GLY A 62 3.27 5.49 -24.87
C GLY A 62 1.80 5.59 -25.28
N ASN A 63 0.95 4.75 -24.69
CA ASN A 63 -0.49 4.64 -24.98
C ASN A 63 -1.37 5.79 -24.42
N GLY A 64 -0.74 6.87 -23.94
CA GLY A 64 -1.40 8.07 -23.40
C GLY A 64 -1.63 8.03 -21.89
N ARG A 65 -1.24 6.94 -21.20
CA ARG A 65 -1.29 6.85 -19.74
C ARG A 65 -0.13 7.54 -19.06
N HIS A 66 -0.38 7.95 -17.82
CA HIS A 66 0.62 8.33 -16.82
C HIS A 66 0.25 7.67 -15.48
N CYS A 67 1.11 7.74 -14.46
CA CYS A 67 0.83 7.10 -13.16
C CYS A 67 -0.49 7.61 -12.55
N GLY A 68 -0.75 8.92 -12.66
CA GLY A 68 -2.03 9.53 -12.24
C GLY A 68 -3.29 9.02 -12.97
N SER A 69 -3.17 8.26 -14.06
CA SER A 69 -4.32 7.58 -14.66
C SER A 69 -4.91 6.51 -13.72
N CYS A 70 -4.10 5.94 -12.82
CA CYS A 70 -4.50 4.94 -11.82
C CYS A 70 -4.28 5.39 -10.37
N HIS A 71 -3.47 6.43 -10.13
CA HIS A 71 -3.09 6.89 -8.80
C HIS A 71 -3.60 8.30 -8.55
N GLN A 72 -4.92 8.44 -8.38
CA GLN A 72 -5.54 9.73 -8.11
C GLN A 72 -5.72 9.95 -6.61
N GLU A 73 -5.41 11.15 -6.16
CA GLU A 73 -5.49 11.52 -4.75
C GLU A 73 -6.90 11.35 -4.17
N ASN A 74 -7.93 11.83 -4.88
CA ASN A 74 -9.33 11.74 -4.47
C ASN A 74 -9.87 10.29 -4.41
N GLN A 75 -9.08 9.31 -4.85
CA GLN A 75 -9.36 7.88 -4.81
C GLN A 75 -8.39 7.14 -3.87
N GLY A 76 -7.71 7.84 -2.97
CA GLY A 76 -6.77 7.23 -2.03
C GLY A 76 -5.45 6.77 -2.68
N TRP A 77 -5.06 7.42 -3.79
CA TRP A 77 -3.89 7.09 -4.63
C TRP A 77 -3.95 5.71 -5.29
N THR A 78 -5.15 5.21 -5.52
CA THR A 78 -5.46 3.96 -6.23
C THR A 78 -6.68 4.22 -7.14
N VAL A 79 -7.29 3.15 -7.65
CA VAL A 79 -8.56 3.19 -8.38
C VAL A 79 -9.69 2.65 -7.51
N THR A 80 -10.88 3.24 -7.66
CA THR A 80 -12.12 2.75 -7.05
C THR A 80 -13.18 2.45 -8.14
N PRO A 81 -14.04 1.44 -7.97
CA PRO A 81 -15.13 1.15 -8.90
C PRO A 81 -15.99 2.37 -9.23
N THR A 82 -16.38 3.15 -8.21
CA THR A 82 -17.21 4.36 -8.38
C THR A 82 -16.57 5.38 -9.33
N ALA A 83 -15.28 5.68 -9.14
CA ALA A 83 -14.57 6.65 -9.98
C ALA A 83 -14.30 6.11 -11.39
N LEU A 84 -14.01 4.81 -11.53
CA LEU A 84 -13.86 4.16 -12.82
C LEU A 84 -15.16 4.18 -13.62
N GLN A 85 -16.30 3.88 -12.99
CA GLN A 85 -17.62 3.95 -13.61
C GLN A 85 -18.00 5.38 -14.03
N ALA A 86 -17.61 6.39 -13.26
CA ALA A 86 -17.77 7.80 -13.65
C ALA A 86 -16.95 8.13 -14.91
N ARG A 87 -15.64 7.82 -14.90
CA ARG A 87 -14.75 8.04 -16.05
C ARG A 87 -15.19 7.25 -17.29
N PHE A 88 -15.70 6.03 -17.10
CA PHE A 88 -16.22 5.22 -18.20
C PHE A 88 -17.43 5.89 -18.85
N ARG A 89 -18.39 6.38 -18.07
CA ARG A 89 -19.57 7.09 -18.58
C ARG A 89 -19.19 8.38 -19.30
N GLU A 90 -18.29 9.17 -18.71
CA GLU A 90 -17.85 10.44 -19.29
C GLU A 90 -17.09 10.25 -20.60
N SER A 91 -16.11 9.34 -20.63
CA SER A 91 -15.28 9.08 -21.81
C SER A 91 -15.86 8.07 -22.78
N GLN A 92 -17.02 7.48 -22.48
CA GLN A 92 -17.58 6.33 -23.22
C GLN A 92 -16.61 5.14 -23.31
N GLY A 93 -15.77 4.94 -22.28
CA GLY A 93 -14.74 3.92 -22.21
C GLY A 93 -13.46 4.22 -23.00
N LEU A 94 -13.21 5.48 -23.35
CA LEU A 94 -12.05 5.91 -24.15
C LEU A 94 -10.92 6.55 -23.32
N ASP A 95 -11.16 6.82 -22.03
CA ASP A 95 -10.12 7.30 -21.10
C ASP A 95 -8.89 6.36 -21.14
N PRO A 96 -7.65 6.89 -21.08
CA PRO A 96 -6.43 6.08 -21.13
C PRO A 96 -6.35 4.90 -20.14
N ILE A 97 -7.10 4.88 -19.04
CA ILE A 97 -7.15 3.70 -18.14
C ILE A 97 -7.86 2.51 -18.79
N PHE A 98 -8.71 2.71 -19.78
CA PHE A 98 -9.43 1.65 -20.48
C PHE A 98 -8.62 1.18 -21.69
N ARG A 99 -7.80 0.14 -21.47
CA ARG A 99 -6.87 -0.41 -22.46
C ARG A 99 -6.86 -1.94 -22.43
N LEU A 100 -6.62 -2.55 -23.59
CA LEU A 100 -6.58 -4.01 -23.75
C LEU A 100 -5.42 -4.68 -23.01
N VAL A 101 -4.29 -3.97 -22.86
CA VAL A 101 -3.07 -4.53 -22.24
C VAL A 101 -3.31 -5.06 -20.83
N ASP A 102 -4.06 -4.33 -20.00
CA ASP A 102 -4.26 -4.65 -18.58
C ASP A 102 -5.61 -4.20 -17.98
N GLY A 103 -6.31 -3.24 -18.59
CA GLY A 103 -7.60 -2.76 -18.11
C GLY A 103 -8.73 -3.70 -18.54
N ALA A 104 -8.55 -4.40 -19.65
CA ALA A 104 -9.47 -5.40 -20.14
C ALA A 104 -9.30 -6.75 -19.45
N ASN A 105 -10.40 -7.49 -19.41
CA ASN A 105 -10.47 -8.85 -18.87
C ASN A 105 -9.56 -9.82 -19.65
N SER A 106 -9.34 -9.57 -20.94
CA SER A 106 -8.32 -10.22 -21.75
C SER A 106 -7.86 -9.28 -22.88
N PRO A 107 -6.63 -9.45 -23.41
CA PRO A 107 -6.15 -8.61 -24.50
C PRO A 107 -6.86 -8.89 -25.84
N HIS A 108 -7.68 -9.95 -25.92
CA HIS A 108 -8.48 -10.29 -27.10
C HIS A 108 -9.91 -9.74 -27.06
N GLN A 109 -10.27 -8.99 -26.01
CA GLN A 109 -11.60 -8.39 -25.90
C GLN A 109 -11.86 -7.41 -27.05
N ARG A 110 -13.11 -7.33 -27.48
CA ARG A 110 -13.56 -6.33 -28.46
C ARG A 110 -13.89 -5.03 -27.74
N VAL A 111 -13.59 -3.89 -28.37
CA VAL A 111 -13.76 -2.56 -27.77
C VAL A 111 -14.32 -1.52 -28.75
N ASN A 112 -14.89 -1.96 -29.87
CA ASN A 112 -15.33 -1.09 -30.96
C ASN A 112 -16.62 -0.34 -30.60
N THR A 113 -17.54 -0.98 -29.87
CA THR A 113 -18.78 -0.37 -29.38
C THR A 113 -18.75 -0.10 -27.88
N LEU A 114 -19.63 0.79 -27.40
CA LEU A 114 -19.77 1.05 -25.96
C LEU A 114 -20.09 -0.22 -25.16
N ALA A 115 -21.03 -1.03 -25.66
CA ALA A 115 -21.42 -2.29 -25.02
C ALA A 115 -20.24 -3.27 -24.95
N GLN A 116 -19.43 -3.35 -26.01
CA GLN A 116 -18.21 -4.15 -26.03
C GLN A 116 -17.19 -3.64 -25.00
N ARG A 117 -16.98 -2.33 -24.89
CA ARG A 117 -16.08 -1.74 -23.87
C ARG A 117 -16.56 -2.00 -22.44
N GLN A 118 -17.88 -1.91 -22.19
CA GLN A 118 -18.45 -2.19 -20.88
C GLN A 118 -18.17 -3.63 -20.44
N LEU A 119 -18.29 -4.60 -21.35
CA LEU A 119 -17.96 -6.00 -21.09
C LEU A 119 -16.45 -6.23 -20.97
N ALA A 120 -15.66 -5.62 -21.88
CA ALA A 120 -14.22 -5.78 -21.91
C ALA A 120 -13.56 -5.32 -20.61
N TYR A 121 -14.06 -4.26 -19.99
CA TYR A 121 -13.47 -3.65 -18.79
C TYR A 121 -14.23 -3.99 -17.50
N SER A 122 -15.07 -5.03 -17.49
CA SER A 122 -15.96 -5.30 -16.35
C SER A 122 -15.22 -5.58 -15.04
N MET A 123 -14.07 -6.28 -15.07
CA MET A 123 -13.29 -6.51 -13.85
C MET A 123 -12.76 -5.20 -13.25
N LEU A 124 -12.26 -4.31 -14.11
CA LEU A 124 -11.82 -2.99 -13.70
C LEU A 124 -12.99 -2.18 -13.13
N LEU A 125 -14.12 -2.13 -13.83
CA LEU A 125 -15.30 -1.34 -13.45
C LEU A 125 -15.99 -1.82 -12.18
N ASN A 126 -15.98 -3.13 -11.91
CA ASN A 126 -16.73 -3.72 -10.79
C ASN A 126 -15.86 -3.92 -9.55
N TYR A 127 -14.57 -4.24 -9.71
CA TYR A 127 -13.69 -4.61 -8.60
C TYR A 127 -12.47 -3.70 -8.45
N GLY A 128 -12.23 -2.77 -9.39
CA GLY A 128 -11.07 -1.88 -9.35
C GLY A 128 -9.74 -2.63 -9.48
N VAL A 129 -9.73 -3.69 -10.30
CA VAL A 129 -8.57 -4.55 -10.54
C VAL A 129 -8.11 -4.45 -11.99
N ILE A 130 -6.81 -4.55 -12.19
CA ILE A 130 -6.20 -4.71 -13.52
C ILE A 130 -5.72 -6.14 -13.70
N ARG A 131 -5.71 -6.60 -14.94
CA ARG A 131 -5.15 -7.88 -15.35
C ARG A 131 -3.61 -7.79 -15.35
N ILE A 132 -2.96 -8.71 -14.67
CA ILE A 132 -1.51 -8.90 -14.71
C ILE A 132 -1.24 -10.23 -15.41
N ALA A 133 -0.57 -10.16 -16.56
CA ALA A 133 -0.08 -11.33 -17.28
C ALA A 133 1.06 -11.98 -16.50
N LYS A 134 0.97 -13.28 -16.22
CA LYS A 134 2.05 -14.05 -15.60
C LYS A 134 2.22 -15.40 -16.28
N PRO A 135 3.40 -15.74 -16.82
CA PRO A 135 3.67 -17.10 -17.25
C PRO A 135 3.82 -18.03 -16.05
N MET A 136 3.59 -19.33 -16.27
CA MET A 136 4.07 -20.36 -15.35
C MET A 136 5.60 -20.30 -15.22
N PRO A 137 6.16 -20.41 -14.00
CA PRO A 137 7.62 -20.47 -13.83
C PRO A 137 8.22 -21.73 -14.48
N LEU A 138 9.31 -21.57 -15.23
CA LEU A 138 9.93 -22.67 -16.00
C LEU A 138 10.38 -23.87 -15.14
N ALA A 139 10.79 -23.62 -13.90
CA ALA A 139 11.27 -24.63 -12.96
C ALA A 139 10.35 -24.77 -11.74
N ALA A 140 9.03 -24.61 -11.95
CA ALA A 140 8.07 -24.79 -10.88
C ALA A 140 8.05 -26.24 -10.37
N ASP A 141 7.99 -26.44 -9.06
CA ASP A 141 7.73 -27.75 -8.43
C ASP A 141 6.24 -28.14 -8.50
N PHE A 142 5.44 -27.39 -9.25
CA PHE A 142 4.04 -27.60 -9.50
C PHE A 142 3.68 -27.34 -10.97
N SER A 143 2.59 -27.95 -11.42
CA SER A 143 2.09 -27.82 -12.79
C SER A 143 0.65 -27.29 -12.81
N LEU A 144 0.32 -26.55 -13.87
CA LEU A 144 -1.05 -26.15 -14.17
C LEU A 144 -1.77 -27.33 -14.83
N VAL A 145 -2.85 -27.80 -14.20
CA VAL A 145 -3.65 -28.94 -14.68
C VAL A 145 -4.90 -28.49 -15.41
N LYS A 146 -5.52 -27.40 -14.96
CA LYS A 146 -6.77 -26.89 -15.55
C LYS A 146 -6.86 -25.39 -15.39
N VAL A 147 -7.37 -24.73 -16.42
CA VAL A 147 -7.83 -23.34 -16.40
C VAL A 147 -9.34 -23.34 -16.60
N ASP A 148 -10.05 -22.67 -15.70
CA ASP A 148 -11.45 -22.29 -15.87
C ASP A 148 -11.50 -20.75 -15.91
N ASP A 149 -11.38 -20.21 -17.12
CA ASP A 149 -11.31 -18.77 -17.41
C ASP A 149 -12.60 -18.31 -18.11
N PRO A 150 -13.39 -17.43 -17.47
CA PRO A 150 -14.60 -16.84 -18.06
C PRO A 150 -14.37 -16.10 -19.39
N TYR A 151 -13.12 -15.70 -19.67
CA TYR A 151 -12.76 -14.88 -20.82
C TYR A 151 -12.05 -15.66 -21.93
N GLY A 152 -11.82 -16.98 -21.74
CA GLY A 152 -11.27 -17.87 -22.75
C GLY A 152 -9.87 -17.52 -23.26
N TYR A 153 -9.05 -16.89 -22.42
CA TYR A 153 -7.72 -16.41 -22.79
C TYR A 153 -6.59 -17.09 -22.00
N ALA A 154 -6.75 -17.21 -20.69
CA ALA A 154 -5.68 -17.60 -19.79
C ALA A 154 -5.19 -19.03 -20.07
N ASN A 155 -3.87 -19.20 -20.08
CA ASN A 155 -3.20 -20.48 -20.27
C ASN A 155 -1.83 -20.47 -19.58
N GLU A 156 -1.08 -21.57 -19.65
CA GLU A 156 0.22 -21.71 -18.96
C GLU A 156 1.26 -20.63 -19.32
N LYS A 157 1.18 -20.04 -20.52
CA LYS A 157 2.11 -18.99 -20.99
C LYS A 157 1.68 -17.59 -20.55
N ASP A 158 0.38 -17.39 -20.33
CA ASP A 158 -0.20 -16.12 -19.92
C ASP A 158 -1.41 -16.36 -19.01
N LEU A 159 -1.12 -16.55 -17.73
CA LEU A 159 -2.15 -16.54 -16.69
C LEU A 159 -2.64 -15.10 -16.52
N SER A 160 -3.96 -14.94 -16.44
CA SER A 160 -4.60 -13.68 -16.12
C SER A 160 -4.93 -13.64 -14.63
N VAL A 161 -4.14 -12.93 -13.85
CA VAL A 161 -4.43 -12.68 -12.43
C VAL A 161 -4.88 -11.22 -12.25
N PHE A 162 -5.97 -11.02 -11.50
CA PHE A 162 -6.58 -9.71 -11.34
C PHE A 162 -6.20 -9.09 -10.01
N ARG A 163 -5.50 -7.96 -10.06
CA ARG A 163 -4.94 -7.32 -8.87
C ARG A 163 -5.25 -5.84 -8.84
N ARG A 164 -5.54 -5.33 -7.65
CA ARG A 164 -5.76 -3.91 -7.40
C ARG A 164 -4.45 -3.14 -7.55
N PRO A 165 -4.43 -2.01 -8.26
CA PRO A 165 -3.35 -1.04 -8.17
C PRO A 165 -3.11 -0.64 -6.71
N LEU A 166 -1.88 -0.79 -6.23
CA LEU A 166 -1.53 -0.41 -4.86
C LEU A 166 -1.40 1.12 -4.74
N PRO A 167 -1.66 1.70 -3.56
CA PRO A 167 -1.47 3.13 -3.35
C PRO A 167 -0.04 3.59 -3.63
N SER A 168 0.14 4.72 -4.31
CA SER A 168 1.44 5.35 -4.57
C SER A 168 1.87 6.36 -3.49
N THR A 169 1.28 6.24 -2.29
CA THR A 169 1.63 7.02 -1.10
C THR A 169 1.93 6.10 0.06
N ASN A 170 2.58 6.61 1.10
CA ASN A 170 3.13 5.82 2.21
C ASN A 170 4.19 4.79 1.75
N VAL A 171 4.69 4.88 0.51
CA VAL A 171 5.61 3.86 -0.03
C VAL A 171 6.93 3.80 0.74
N ALA A 172 7.30 4.90 1.41
CA ALA A 172 8.48 4.99 2.29
C ALA A 172 8.49 3.95 3.42
N PHE A 173 7.33 3.38 3.77
CA PHE A 173 7.19 2.37 4.81
C PHE A 173 7.21 0.92 4.29
N LEU A 174 7.31 0.72 2.97
CA LEU A 174 7.26 -0.61 2.39
C LEU A 174 8.55 -1.40 2.66
N SER A 175 8.39 -2.67 3.04
CA SER A 175 9.43 -3.68 2.91
C SER A 175 9.33 -4.45 1.59
N THR A 176 8.15 -4.44 0.95
CA THR A 176 7.82 -5.27 -0.21
C THR A 176 7.03 -4.45 -1.23
N VAL A 177 7.47 -4.49 -2.48
CA VAL A 177 6.85 -3.77 -3.61
C VAL A 177 6.03 -4.76 -4.44
N MET A 178 4.77 -4.39 -4.68
CA MET A 178 3.69 -5.19 -5.28
C MET A 178 3.12 -6.31 -4.40
N TRP A 179 1.88 -6.74 -4.68
CA TRP A 179 1.14 -7.74 -3.91
C TRP A 179 1.90 -9.06 -3.74
N ASP A 180 2.46 -9.56 -4.84
CA ASP A 180 3.24 -10.80 -4.93
C ASP A 180 4.75 -10.57 -4.73
N GLY A 181 5.18 -9.33 -4.52
CA GLY A 181 6.58 -9.01 -4.31
C GLY A 181 7.44 -8.94 -5.57
N ARG A 182 6.86 -9.02 -6.77
CA ARG A 182 7.61 -9.12 -8.05
C ARG A 182 8.60 -8.00 -8.33
N GLU A 183 8.41 -6.85 -7.68
CA GLU A 183 9.28 -5.68 -7.84
C GLU A 183 10.25 -5.51 -6.66
N THR A 184 10.23 -6.41 -5.68
CA THR A 184 11.10 -6.39 -4.51
C THR A 184 12.45 -7.00 -4.87
N GLN A 185 13.45 -6.14 -5.09
CA GLN A 185 14.73 -6.57 -5.64
C GLN A 185 15.61 -7.25 -4.58
N HIS A 186 16.33 -8.28 -5.00
CA HIS A 186 17.30 -8.99 -4.18
C HIS A 186 18.73 -8.51 -4.43
N THR A 187 19.62 -8.75 -3.48
CA THR A 187 21.05 -8.43 -3.60
C THR A 187 21.91 -9.50 -2.96
N LYS A 188 23.09 -9.75 -3.55
CA LYS A 188 24.14 -10.60 -2.96
C LYS A 188 25.02 -9.84 -1.95
N LYS A 189 24.91 -8.51 -1.91
CA LYS A 189 25.67 -7.66 -0.98
C LYS A 189 25.01 -7.72 0.41
N TYR A 190 25.82 -7.55 1.46
CA TYR A 190 25.32 -7.36 2.82
C TYR A 190 24.35 -6.17 2.88
N GLY A 191 23.23 -6.30 3.60
CA GLY A 191 22.16 -5.30 3.62
C GLY A 191 20.91 -5.75 4.40
N ASN A 192 19.74 -5.54 3.82
CA ASN A 192 18.44 -5.91 4.39
C ASN A 192 18.21 -7.43 4.34
N CYS A 193 18.87 -8.17 5.23
CA CYS A 193 18.82 -9.62 5.30
C CYS A 193 17.86 -10.09 6.41
N PRO A 194 16.87 -10.95 6.12
CA PRO A 194 16.03 -11.55 7.15
C PRO A 194 16.86 -12.37 8.16
N LEU A 195 16.52 -12.30 9.46
CA LEU A 195 17.18 -13.07 10.52
C LEU A 195 16.45 -14.38 10.86
N ASP A 196 15.17 -14.45 10.52
CA ASP A 196 14.20 -15.43 11.01
C ASP A 196 14.06 -16.67 10.12
N VAL A 197 14.63 -16.65 8.91
CA VAL A 197 14.52 -17.77 7.96
C VAL A 197 15.90 -18.09 7.39
N GLN A 198 16.43 -19.28 7.72
CA GLN A 198 17.64 -19.80 7.09
C GLN A 198 17.46 -19.77 5.56
N SER A 199 18.43 -19.17 4.85
CA SER A 199 18.56 -19.14 3.38
C SER A 199 17.62 -18.24 2.55
N ARG A 200 17.08 -17.12 3.08
CA ARG A 200 16.50 -16.06 2.22
C ARG A 200 17.59 -15.11 1.70
N PRO A 201 17.59 -14.76 0.39
CA PRO A 201 18.48 -13.73 -0.13
C PRO A 201 18.20 -12.38 0.51
N CYS A 202 19.25 -11.59 0.74
CA CYS A 202 19.11 -10.22 1.19
C CYS A 202 18.38 -9.38 0.15
N TYR A 203 17.70 -8.33 0.62
CA TYR A 203 16.95 -7.41 -0.23
C TYR A 203 17.77 -6.17 -0.55
N ALA A 204 17.62 -5.66 -1.76
CA ALA A 204 18.16 -4.35 -2.15
C ALA A 204 17.44 -3.23 -1.40
N SER A 205 17.86 -1.98 -1.64
CA SER A 205 17.16 -0.83 -1.07
C SER A 205 15.73 -0.71 -1.61
N LEU A 206 14.83 -0.12 -0.82
CA LEU A 206 13.47 0.20 -1.27
C LEU A 206 13.50 1.08 -2.53
N THR A 207 14.39 2.09 -2.59
CA THR A 207 14.57 2.94 -3.77
C THR A 207 14.92 2.14 -5.02
N THR A 208 15.79 1.14 -4.92
CA THR A 208 16.11 0.24 -6.05
C THR A 208 14.88 -0.52 -6.52
N SER A 209 14.06 -1.01 -5.58
CA SER A 209 12.83 -1.75 -5.89
C SER A 209 11.77 -0.84 -6.54
N LEU A 210 11.61 0.39 -6.06
CA LEU A 210 10.68 1.36 -6.64
C LEU A 210 11.14 1.87 -8.01
N LEU A 211 12.46 2.03 -8.25
CA LEU A 211 12.97 2.38 -9.58
C LEU A 211 12.67 1.27 -10.59
N HIS A 212 12.88 0.02 -10.20
CA HIS A 212 12.52 -1.13 -11.03
C HIS A 212 11.00 -1.18 -11.29
N GLN A 213 10.19 -0.96 -10.25
CA GLN A 213 8.73 -0.95 -10.38
C GLN A 213 8.22 0.16 -11.29
N ALA A 214 8.71 1.39 -11.16
CA ALA A 214 8.31 2.51 -12.00
C ALA A 214 8.64 2.24 -13.47
N HIS A 215 9.84 1.71 -13.75
CA HIS A 215 10.26 1.32 -15.08
C HIS A 215 9.37 0.20 -15.66
N SER A 216 9.14 -0.87 -14.89
CA SER A 216 8.25 -1.99 -15.22
C SER A 216 6.83 -1.49 -15.56
N ALA A 217 6.29 -0.58 -14.74
CA ALA A 217 4.97 0.00 -14.95
C ALA A 217 4.87 0.84 -16.23
N ILE A 218 5.90 1.63 -16.55
CA ILE A 218 5.95 2.44 -17.78
C ILE A 218 6.00 1.54 -19.02
N GLN A 219 6.82 0.49 -19.00
CA GLN A 219 6.94 -0.44 -20.12
C GLN A 219 5.66 -1.27 -20.31
N GLY A 220 5.09 -1.79 -19.23
CA GLY A 220 3.92 -2.66 -19.29
C GLY A 220 2.60 -1.90 -19.42
N HIS A 221 2.27 -1.07 -18.43
CA HIS A 221 0.95 -0.44 -18.33
C HIS A 221 0.76 0.72 -19.32
N SER A 222 1.83 1.49 -19.58
CA SER A 222 1.81 2.58 -20.56
C SER A 222 2.31 2.15 -21.95
N GLU A 223 2.74 0.90 -22.13
CA GLU A 223 3.28 0.35 -23.38
C GLU A 223 4.48 1.15 -23.94
N PHE A 224 5.19 1.88 -23.07
CA PHE A 224 6.34 2.69 -23.45
C PHE A 224 7.64 1.92 -23.26
N HIS A 225 7.89 0.99 -24.18
CA HIS A 225 8.96 -0.01 -24.11
C HIS A 225 10.38 0.56 -23.94
N LEU A 226 10.65 1.76 -24.46
CA LEU A 226 11.94 2.44 -24.28
C LEU A 226 12.20 2.88 -22.82
N GLY A 227 11.14 3.00 -22.01
CA GLY A 227 11.22 3.49 -20.64
C GLY A 227 11.55 4.99 -20.56
N LEU A 228 11.58 5.51 -19.33
CA LEU A 228 12.07 6.86 -19.06
C LEU A 228 13.55 6.84 -18.70
N ASN A 229 14.24 7.97 -18.92
CA ASN A 229 15.60 8.13 -18.44
C ASN A 229 15.68 8.05 -16.90
N SER A 230 16.87 7.74 -16.39
CA SER A 230 17.11 7.55 -14.95
C SER A 230 16.74 8.77 -14.09
N MET A 231 16.90 9.98 -14.62
CA MET A 231 16.55 11.21 -13.91
C MET A 231 15.03 11.30 -13.67
N ASN A 232 14.22 11.01 -14.69
CA ASN A 232 12.77 11.01 -14.57
C ASN A 232 12.26 9.88 -13.67
N LEU A 233 12.85 8.69 -13.74
CA LEU A 233 12.54 7.59 -12.82
C LEU A 233 12.85 7.97 -11.36
N GLN A 234 14.00 8.61 -11.10
CA GLN A 234 14.33 9.09 -9.76
C GLN A 234 13.37 10.18 -9.27
N ARG A 235 12.88 11.06 -10.15
CA ARG A 235 11.87 12.06 -9.81
C ARG A 235 10.52 11.42 -9.44
N ILE A 236 10.10 10.38 -10.16
CA ILE A 236 8.91 9.57 -9.83
C ILE A 236 9.06 8.94 -8.45
N VAL A 237 10.14 8.20 -8.20
CA VAL A 237 10.35 7.52 -6.92
C VAL A 237 10.48 8.51 -5.76
N ARG A 238 11.15 9.64 -5.97
CA ARG A 238 11.24 10.70 -4.96
C ARG A 238 9.88 11.27 -4.62
N PHE A 239 9.05 11.52 -5.64
CA PHE A 239 7.68 11.98 -5.45
C PHE A 239 6.92 10.99 -4.55
N GLU A 240 6.87 9.70 -4.91
CA GLU A 240 6.12 8.71 -4.11
C GLU A 240 6.65 8.60 -2.67
N MET A 241 7.97 8.58 -2.48
CA MET A 241 8.64 8.47 -1.17
C MET A 241 8.37 9.67 -0.23
N GLN A 242 7.87 10.78 -0.76
CA GLN A 242 7.61 12.02 -0.02
C GLN A 242 6.13 12.30 0.20
N HIS A 243 5.25 11.40 -0.26
CA HIS A 243 3.81 11.54 -0.09
C HIS A 243 3.27 10.57 0.95
N PHE A 244 2.62 11.13 1.96
CA PHE A 244 2.02 10.41 3.08
C PHE A 244 0.51 10.57 3.03
N SER A 245 -0.24 9.51 3.30
CA SER A 245 -1.69 9.57 3.35
C SER A 245 -2.30 8.82 4.52
N ALA A 246 -3.35 9.39 5.08
CA ALA A 246 -4.06 8.86 6.24
C ALA A 246 -5.47 9.45 6.31
N GLN A 247 -6.35 8.85 7.09
CA GLN A 247 -7.58 9.52 7.49
C GLN A 247 -7.24 10.68 8.45
N GLU A 248 -7.65 11.90 8.11
CA GLU A 248 -7.46 13.11 8.92
C GLU A 248 -8.72 13.47 9.73
N TYR A 249 -9.90 13.15 9.18
CA TYR A 249 -11.19 13.52 9.75
C TYR A 249 -12.21 12.38 9.62
N ASP A 250 -12.97 12.11 10.67
CA ASP A 250 -14.15 11.23 10.63
C ASP A 250 -15.42 12.08 10.90
N GLY A 251 -16.52 11.76 10.19
CA GLY A 251 -17.75 12.55 10.23
C GLY A 251 -18.41 12.64 11.62
N GLU A 252 -18.19 11.66 12.49
CA GLU A 252 -18.73 11.64 13.85
C GLU A 252 -17.64 11.93 14.89
N ALA A 253 -16.42 11.40 14.71
CA ALA A 253 -15.32 11.60 15.65
C ALA A 253 -14.72 13.01 15.56
N GLY A 254 -14.87 13.68 14.43
CA GLY A 254 -14.19 14.93 14.11
C GLY A 254 -12.75 14.70 13.64
N LYS A 255 -11.89 15.69 13.88
CA LYS A 255 -10.45 15.62 13.54
C LYS A 255 -9.76 14.51 14.35
N LEU A 256 -8.99 13.65 13.68
CA LEU A 256 -8.39 12.45 14.27
C LEU A 256 -7.05 12.70 14.99
N SER A 257 -6.60 13.95 15.02
CA SER A 257 -5.33 14.39 15.63
C SER A 257 -5.54 15.37 16.80
N VAL A 258 -6.63 15.19 17.57
CA VAL A 258 -7.01 16.04 18.71
C VAL A 258 -6.98 15.29 20.03
N ASN A 259 -6.96 16.02 21.15
CA ASN A 259 -7.05 15.46 22.51
C ASN A 259 -5.98 14.38 22.77
N GLY A 260 -4.77 14.58 22.25
CA GLY A 260 -3.64 13.66 22.41
C GLY A 260 -3.62 12.47 21.43
N ALA A 261 -4.56 12.40 20.47
CA ALA A 261 -4.48 11.43 19.38
C ALA A 261 -3.49 11.83 18.29
N PHE A 262 -2.90 10.82 17.65
CA PHE A 262 -1.89 10.97 16.60
C PHE A 262 -2.36 10.40 15.24
N GLY A 263 -3.68 10.42 15.00
CA GLY A 263 -4.24 10.18 13.68
C GLY A 263 -3.73 11.19 12.63
N GLY A 264 -4.16 11.02 11.38
CA GLY A 264 -3.82 11.96 10.32
C GLY A 264 -2.39 11.88 9.80
N VAL A 265 -2.11 12.75 8.81
CA VAL A 265 -0.90 12.67 7.98
C VAL A 265 0.33 13.29 8.63
N LYS A 266 0.17 14.30 9.49
CA LYS A 266 1.31 15.02 10.08
C LYS A 266 2.13 14.15 11.03
N ALA A 267 1.46 13.34 11.87
CA ALA A 267 2.13 12.39 12.74
C ALA A 267 2.72 11.22 11.94
N LEU A 268 2.07 10.82 10.84
CA LEU A 268 2.59 9.77 9.96
C LEU A 268 3.88 10.19 9.26
N SER A 269 3.96 11.43 8.74
CA SER A 269 5.11 11.90 7.96
C SER A 269 6.41 12.04 8.78
N THR A 270 6.32 12.08 10.11
CA THR A 270 7.49 12.13 10.99
C THR A 270 7.94 10.75 11.48
N LEU A 271 7.13 9.72 11.23
CA LEU A 271 7.42 8.36 11.66
C LEU A 271 8.62 7.80 10.90
N ARG A 272 9.54 7.19 11.64
CA ARG A 272 10.72 6.52 11.07
C ARG A 272 10.56 5.02 11.19
N THR A 273 10.77 4.30 10.10
CA THR A 273 10.84 2.84 10.07
C THR A 273 12.20 2.37 9.61
N TYR A 274 12.53 1.13 9.95
CA TYR A 274 13.68 0.44 9.39
C TYR A 274 13.37 -1.03 9.19
N PHE A 275 14.16 -1.68 8.33
CA PHE A 275 14.06 -3.10 8.05
C PHE A 275 14.23 -3.92 9.34
N GLY A 276 13.27 -4.80 9.63
CA GLY A 276 13.29 -5.63 10.84
C GLY A 276 12.81 -4.97 12.13
N MET A 277 12.14 -3.81 12.06
CA MET A 277 11.52 -3.20 13.23
C MET A 277 10.27 -3.99 13.67
N ASN A 278 10.23 -4.41 14.94
CA ASN A 278 9.08 -5.12 15.51
C ASN A 278 8.59 -6.32 14.67
N ASP A 279 9.50 -7.13 14.14
CA ASP A 279 9.14 -8.32 13.38
C ASP A 279 8.49 -9.38 14.30
N PHE A 280 7.42 -10.01 13.84
CA PHE A 280 6.72 -11.02 14.66
C PHE A 280 7.58 -12.26 14.93
N PHE A 281 8.42 -12.66 13.97
CA PHE A 281 9.17 -13.91 14.06
C PHE A 281 10.44 -13.75 14.89
N ALA A 282 11.23 -12.71 14.63
CA ALA A 282 12.53 -12.45 15.23
C ALA A 282 12.59 -11.24 16.18
N GLY A 283 11.50 -10.51 16.38
CA GLY A 283 11.50 -9.28 17.18
C GLY A 283 12.20 -8.13 16.45
N ASP A 284 12.71 -7.16 17.19
CA ASP A 284 13.42 -6.04 16.60
C ASP A 284 14.87 -6.40 16.22
N TYR A 285 15.23 -6.23 14.95
CA TYR A 285 16.53 -6.65 14.44
C TYR A 285 17.69 -5.80 15.00
N ARG A 286 17.43 -4.55 15.39
CA ARG A 286 18.43 -3.61 15.91
C ARG A 286 18.53 -3.68 17.43
N THR A 287 17.40 -3.53 18.13
CA THR A 287 17.37 -3.46 19.59
C THR A 287 17.32 -4.83 20.26
N LYS A 288 17.02 -5.90 19.49
CA LYS A 288 16.80 -7.26 19.99
C LYS A 288 15.62 -7.39 20.95
N ALA A 289 14.78 -6.34 21.05
CA ALA A 289 13.54 -6.41 21.78
C ALA A 289 12.63 -7.48 21.17
N LYS A 290 11.86 -8.19 22.00
CA LYS A 290 10.84 -9.13 21.52
C LYS A 290 9.74 -8.37 20.78
N PHE A 291 8.98 -9.08 19.95
CA PHE A 291 7.79 -8.55 19.31
C PHE A 291 6.84 -7.90 20.34
N ASN A 292 6.41 -6.67 20.04
CA ASN A 292 5.42 -5.92 20.80
C ASN A 292 4.07 -5.96 20.06
N PRO A 293 3.02 -6.58 20.63
CA PRO A 293 1.69 -6.62 20.02
C PRO A 293 0.96 -5.27 20.03
N GLN A 294 1.39 -4.30 20.83
CA GLN A 294 0.84 -2.94 20.86
C GLN A 294 1.43 -2.11 19.71
N VAL A 295 1.02 -2.42 18.48
CA VAL A 295 1.60 -1.83 17.25
C VAL A 295 0.97 -0.49 16.93
N PHE A 296 -0.31 -0.29 17.23
CA PHE A 296 -0.97 1.00 17.12
C PHE A 296 -1.08 1.68 18.48
N THR A 297 -0.71 2.95 18.51
CA THR A 297 -0.75 3.80 19.71
C THR A 297 -1.32 5.18 19.38
N LEU A 298 -2.23 5.24 18.42
CA LEU A 298 -2.72 6.50 17.84
C LEU A 298 -3.83 7.11 18.68
N TYR A 299 -4.69 6.28 19.27
CA TYR A 299 -5.95 6.69 19.88
C TYR A 299 -6.09 6.31 21.35
N GLN A 300 -5.03 5.78 21.97
CA GLN A 300 -5.01 5.43 23.41
C GLN A 300 -5.36 6.61 24.33
N ALA A 301 -5.09 7.84 23.88
CA ALA A 301 -5.43 9.04 24.62
C ALA A 301 -6.94 9.20 24.82
N TRP A 302 -7.77 8.59 23.97
CA TRP A 302 -9.24 8.62 24.05
C TRP A 302 -9.83 7.46 24.87
N LEU A 303 -9.02 6.59 25.45
CA LEU A 303 -9.51 5.62 26.43
C LEU A 303 -9.87 6.33 27.74
N PRO A 304 -10.88 5.87 28.49
CA PRO A 304 -11.25 6.47 29.77
C PRO A 304 -10.07 6.41 30.75
N ARG A 305 -9.52 7.58 31.12
CA ARG A 305 -8.45 7.70 32.13
C ARG A 305 -8.90 8.33 33.44
N SER A 306 -10.02 9.05 33.42
CA SER A 306 -10.66 9.72 34.56
C SER A 306 -12.07 10.17 34.17
N THR A 307 -12.93 10.47 35.16
CA THR A 307 -14.30 10.96 34.98
C THR A 307 -14.38 12.33 34.27
N SER A 308 -13.28 13.09 34.22
CA SER A 308 -13.19 14.39 33.54
C SER A 308 -12.75 14.30 32.06
N HIS A 309 -12.51 13.10 31.53
CA HIS A 309 -12.05 12.92 30.16
C HIS A 309 -13.23 12.89 29.18
N THR A 310 -13.50 14.01 28.51
CA THR A 310 -14.61 14.13 27.55
C THR A 310 -14.17 13.77 26.13
N VAL A 311 -14.46 12.54 25.71
CA VAL A 311 -14.41 12.10 24.30
C VAL A 311 -15.81 11.75 23.83
N ASN A 312 -16.08 11.94 22.54
CA ASN A 312 -17.37 11.52 21.98
C ASN A 312 -17.43 9.99 21.79
N ALA A 313 -18.65 9.46 21.57
CA ALA A 313 -18.88 8.03 21.45
C ALA A 313 -18.06 7.37 20.32
N LYS A 314 -17.86 8.08 19.19
CA LYS A 314 -17.08 7.58 18.06
C LYS A 314 -15.59 7.52 18.37
N GLN A 315 -15.03 8.55 19.01
CA GLN A 315 -13.65 8.56 19.50
C GLN A 315 -13.41 7.40 20.48
N ALA A 316 -14.34 7.17 21.40
CA ALA A 316 -14.27 6.03 22.31
C ALA A 316 -14.32 4.68 21.56
N ALA A 317 -15.15 4.55 20.51
CA ALA A 317 -15.21 3.35 19.67
C ALA A 317 -13.91 3.10 18.90
N ILE A 318 -13.32 4.14 18.30
CA ILE A 318 -12.02 4.09 17.64
C ILE A 318 -10.94 3.59 18.60
N ALA A 319 -10.90 4.14 19.82
CA ALA A 319 -9.91 3.77 20.83
C ALA A 319 -10.07 2.32 21.31
N ARG A 320 -11.30 1.86 21.53
CA ARG A 320 -11.58 0.44 21.84
C ARG A 320 -11.18 -0.47 20.68
N GLY A 321 -11.44 -0.06 19.44
CA GLY A 321 -11.04 -0.78 18.24
C GLY A 321 -9.52 -0.94 18.12
N GLU A 322 -8.75 0.10 18.47
CA GLU A 322 -7.28 0.02 18.54
C GLU A 322 -6.81 -1.03 19.57
N VAL A 323 -7.43 -1.04 20.76
CA VAL A 323 -7.13 -2.05 21.80
C VAL A 323 -7.44 -3.46 21.29
N LEU A 324 -8.60 -3.65 20.67
CA LEU A 324 -8.98 -4.94 20.08
C LEU A 324 -8.00 -5.38 19.00
N PHE A 325 -7.60 -4.48 18.10
CA PHE A 325 -6.64 -4.78 17.05
C PHE A 325 -5.30 -5.27 17.63
N ASN A 326 -4.81 -4.57 18.66
CA ASN A 326 -3.54 -4.89 19.29
C ASN A 326 -3.57 -6.19 20.10
N HIS A 327 -4.67 -6.44 20.82
CA HIS A 327 -4.67 -7.39 21.93
C HIS A 327 -5.69 -8.53 21.83
N ARG A 328 -6.69 -8.48 20.93
CA ARG A 328 -7.69 -9.54 20.85
C ARG A 328 -7.03 -10.85 20.40
N PRO A 329 -7.05 -11.92 21.24
CA PRO A 329 -6.44 -13.18 20.86
C PRO A 329 -7.23 -13.86 19.73
N ILE A 330 -6.50 -14.40 18.77
CA ILE A 330 -6.99 -15.14 17.62
C ILE A 330 -6.20 -16.44 17.52
N VAL A 331 -6.89 -17.56 17.37
CA VAL A 331 -6.24 -18.86 17.10
C VAL A 331 -6.03 -18.98 15.59
N ILE A 332 -4.82 -18.70 15.14
CA ILE A 332 -4.45 -18.74 13.72
C ILE A 332 -4.06 -20.17 13.31
N THR A 333 -4.76 -20.70 12.31
CA THR A 333 -4.53 -22.03 11.74
C THR A 333 -4.57 -22.02 10.21
N GLY A 334 -3.71 -22.83 9.60
CA GLY A 334 -3.73 -23.07 8.16
C GLY A 334 -3.33 -21.85 7.32
N VAL A 335 -2.47 -20.98 7.85
CA VAL A 335 -1.91 -19.83 7.12
C VAL A 335 -0.49 -20.18 6.71
N THR A 336 -0.29 -20.53 5.44
CA THR A 336 1.05 -20.75 4.88
C THR A 336 1.79 -19.41 4.80
N GLY A 337 3.07 -19.39 5.16
CA GLY A 337 3.84 -18.17 5.40
C GLY A 337 3.72 -17.62 6.83
N PHE A 338 3.03 -18.32 7.72
CA PHE A 338 2.87 -17.95 9.13
C PHE A 338 2.97 -19.16 10.08
N ASN A 339 2.04 -20.12 9.95
CA ASN A 339 2.02 -21.33 10.77
C ASN A 339 3.24 -22.24 10.51
N ASP A 340 3.55 -22.43 9.24
CA ASP A 340 4.70 -23.19 8.74
C ASP A 340 6.05 -22.57 9.15
N GLN A 341 6.15 -21.24 9.18
CA GLN A 341 7.37 -20.53 9.61
C GLN A 341 7.72 -20.81 11.07
N ARG A 342 6.71 -21.06 11.93
CA ARG A 342 6.91 -21.47 13.34
C ARG A 342 6.87 -22.98 13.54
N GLN A 343 6.61 -23.77 12.49
CA GLN A 343 6.32 -25.21 12.58
C GLN A 343 5.20 -25.53 13.58
N GLN A 344 4.20 -24.64 13.68
CA GLN A 344 3.11 -24.72 14.64
C GLN A 344 1.76 -24.73 13.94
N ARG A 345 0.99 -25.81 14.14
CA ARG A 345 -0.37 -25.95 13.57
C ARG A 345 -1.34 -24.87 14.08
N ARG A 346 -1.18 -24.43 15.32
CA ARG A 346 -2.01 -23.43 15.99
C ARG A 346 -1.10 -22.39 16.62
N ILE A 347 -1.33 -21.12 16.32
CA ILE A 347 -0.62 -19.98 16.93
C ILE A 347 -1.67 -19.06 17.53
N VAL A 348 -1.52 -18.71 18.82
CA VAL A 348 -2.34 -17.65 19.43
C VAL A 348 -1.64 -16.32 19.14
N ALA A 349 -2.33 -15.47 18.41
CA ALA A 349 -1.80 -14.22 17.85
C ALA A 349 -2.88 -13.12 17.93
N THR A 350 -2.57 -11.92 17.43
CA THR A 350 -3.52 -10.81 17.27
C THR A 350 -3.43 -10.26 15.85
N CYS A 351 -4.22 -9.22 15.50
CA CYS A 351 -4.09 -8.56 14.19
C CYS A 351 -2.66 -8.03 13.98
N SER A 352 -2.03 -7.54 15.05
CA SER A 352 -0.65 -7.05 15.08
C SER A 352 0.41 -8.09 14.71
N SER A 353 0.13 -9.38 14.85
CA SER A 353 1.11 -10.42 14.52
C SER A 353 1.42 -10.48 13.02
N CYS A 354 0.49 -10.05 12.17
CA CYS A 354 0.73 -9.86 10.73
C CYS A 354 0.91 -8.39 10.39
N HIS A 355 0.14 -7.50 11.02
CA HIS A 355 0.21 -6.05 10.84
C HIS A 355 1.19 -5.42 11.83
N SER A 356 2.48 -5.79 11.73
CA SER A 356 3.45 -5.62 12.81
C SER A 356 4.20 -4.28 12.84
N ALA A 357 4.22 -3.54 11.72
CA ALA A 357 4.90 -2.25 11.61
C ALA A 357 4.20 -1.21 12.50
N PRO A 358 4.89 -0.65 13.51
CA PRO A 358 4.27 0.28 14.45
C PRO A 358 3.62 1.48 13.75
N ASN A 359 2.36 1.77 14.10
CA ASN A 359 1.54 2.87 13.57
C ASN A 359 1.36 2.91 12.04
N ILE A 360 1.63 1.81 11.33
CA ILE A 360 1.52 1.70 9.86
C ILE A 360 0.73 0.46 9.45
N GLY A 361 1.01 -0.69 10.08
CA GLY A 361 0.26 -1.92 9.90
C GLY A 361 0.68 -2.82 8.73
N ASN A 362 1.74 -2.54 7.98
CA ASN A 362 2.36 -3.57 7.13
C ASN A 362 3.39 -4.39 7.92
N THR A 363 4.25 -5.15 7.26
CA THR A 363 5.47 -5.72 7.86
C THR A 363 6.70 -4.90 7.48
N THR A 364 7.74 -4.92 8.31
CA THR A 364 9.03 -4.26 8.04
C THR A 364 10.10 -5.19 7.48
N VAL A 365 9.71 -6.44 7.24
CA VAL A 365 10.48 -7.48 6.55
C VAL A 365 9.53 -8.10 5.52
N PRO A 366 10.02 -8.49 4.34
CA PRO A 366 9.20 -9.20 3.35
C PRO A 366 8.66 -10.53 3.89
N HIS A 367 7.39 -10.47 4.31
CA HIS A 367 6.58 -11.61 4.68
C HIS A 367 5.40 -11.71 3.75
N PHE A 368 5.16 -12.93 3.27
CA PHE A 368 4.05 -13.24 2.40
C PHE A 368 3.24 -14.34 3.04
N MET A 369 1.92 -14.18 3.04
CA MET A 369 1.02 -15.07 3.77
C MET A 369 -0.18 -15.41 2.89
N ASN A 370 -0.62 -16.66 2.96
CA ASN A 370 -1.88 -17.09 2.37
C ASN A 370 -2.94 -17.20 3.48
N ILE A 371 -3.82 -16.20 3.55
CA ILE A 371 -4.96 -16.18 4.48
C ILE A 371 -6.23 -16.81 3.89
N GLY A 372 -6.17 -17.28 2.64
CA GLY A 372 -7.26 -17.94 1.93
C GLY A 372 -8.11 -17.01 1.07
N THR A 373 -7.74 -15.74 0.88
CA THR A 373 -8.55 -14.82 0.04
C THR A 373 -8.59 -15.22 -1.43
N ALA A 374 -7.53 -15.87 -1.94
CA ALA A 374 -7.48 -16.35 -3.32
C ALA A 374 -7.98 -17.81 -3.48
N ASP A 375 -8.50 -18.42 -2.41
CA ASP A 375 -8.95 -19.82 -2.45
C ASP A 375 -10.12 -19.96 -3.42
N GLY A 376 -10.13 -21.05 -4.19
CA GLY A 376 -11.11 -21.27 -5.24
C GLY A 376 -12.56 -21.31 -4.74
N GLU A 377 -12.76 -21.65 -3.47
CA GLU A 377 -14.04 -21.68 -2.76
C GLU A 377 -14.64 -20.28 -2.58
N LEU A 378 -13.81 -19.23 -2.58
CA LEU A 378 -14.24 -17.84 -2.47
C LEU A 378 -14.31 -17.15 -3.83
N ARG A 379 -14.02 -17.84 -4.94
CA ARG A 379 -13.97 -17.26 -6.27
C ARG A 379 -15.28 -16.54 -6.64
N HIS A 380 -15.17 -15.32 -7.18
CA HIS A 380 -16.26 -14.69 -7.96
C HIS A 380 -16.31 -15.25 -9.39
N LEU A 381 -17.50 -15.41 -9.99
CA LEU A 381 -17.65 -16.03 -11.33
C LEU A 381 -16.88 -15.31 -12.44
N ASP A 382 -16.61 -14.03 -12.29
CA ASP A 382 -15.80 -13.23 -13.23
C ASP A 382 -14.28 -13.47 -13.10
N GLN A 383 -13.81 -14.20 -12.08
CA GLN A 383 -12.40 -14.47 -11.89
C GLN A 383 -11.98 -15.80 -12.53
N PRO A 384 -10.85 -15.85 -13.25
CA PRO A 384 -10.24 -17.11 -13.66
C PRO A 384 -9.93 -17.99 -12.44
N LEU A 385 -10.01 -19.30 -12.63
CA LEU A 385 -9.63 -20.28 -11.63
C LEU A 385 -8.61 -21.26 -12.18
N TYR A 386 -7.52 -21.40 -11.46
CA TYR A 386 -6.42 -22.27 -11.81
C TYR A 386 -6.40 -23.47 -10.89
N THR A 387 -6.28 -24.65 -11.47
CA THR A 387 -6.04 -25.90 -10.72
C THR A 387 -4.58 -26.28 -10.89
N PHE A 388 -3.83 -26.23 -9.80
CA PHE A 388 -2.42 -26.63 -9.77
C PHE A 388 -2.26 -27.99 -9.11
N LYS A 389 -1.24 -28.73 -9.54
CA LYS A 389 -0.83 -30.00 -8.94
C LYS A 389 0.63 -29.92 -8.51
N HIS A 390 0.92 -30.33 -7.28
CA HIS A 390 2.30 -30.48 -6.82
C HIS A 390 2.94 -31.68 -7.53
N ASN A 391 4.11 -31.48 -8.14
CA ASN A 391 4.72 -32.48 -9.01
C ASN A 391 5.16 -33.72 -8.24
N GLN A 392 5.59 -33.56 -6.99
CA GLN A 392 6.09 -34.66 -6.17
C GLN A 392 4.98 -35.40 -5.41
N THR A 393 4.07 -34.67 -4.76
CA THR A 393 3.06 -35.31 -3.88
C THR A 393 1.72 -35.55 -4.57
N GLY A 394 1.50 -34.95 -5.75
CA GLY A 394 0.22 -35.01 -6.45
C GLY A 394 -0.91 -34.20 -5.80
N GLN A 395 -0.63 -33.45 -4.73
CA GLN A 395 -1.61 -32.58 -4.07
C GLN A 395 -2.20 -31.58 -5.08
N ILE A 396 -3.49 -31.30 -4.97
CA ILE A 396 -4.21 -30.34 -5.82
C ILE A 396 -4.61 -29.12 -5.02
N VAL A 397 -4.52 -27.93 -5.63
CA VAL A 397 -5.07 -26.68 -5.11
C VAL A 397 -5.80 -25.92 -6.22
N ARG A 398 -6.91 -25.27 -5.88
CA ARG A 398 -7.64 -24.37 -6.76
C ARG A 398 -7.52 -22.95 -6.22
N THR A 399 -7.09 -22.02 -7.06
CA THR A 399 -6.92 -20.61 -6.66
C THR A 399 -7.16 -19.67 -7.82
N THR A 400 -7.63 -18.47 -7.52
CA THR A 400 -7.79 -17.38 -8.52
C THR A 400 -6.47 -16.68 -8.83
N ASP A 401 -5.48 -16.77 -7.93
CA ASP A 401 -4.16 -16.15 -8.10
C ASP A 401 -3.12 -16.88 -7.22
N ALA A 402 -2.12 -17.50 -7.86
CA ALA A 402 -1.08 -18.23 -7.13
C ALA A 402 -0.06 -17.31 -6.42
N GLY A 403 -0.17 -15.99 -6.56
CA GLY A 403 0.59 -15.01 -5.79
C GLY A 403 2.10 -15.14 -5.99
N LEU A 404 2.84 -15.17 -4.88
CA LEU A 404 4.30 -15.32 -4.85
C LEU A 404 4.81 -16.56 -5.61
N ALA A 405 4.04 -17.65 -5.68
CA ALA A 405 4.46 -18.86 -6.39
C ALA A 405 4.68 -18.63 -7.89
N LEU A 406 4.01 -17.65 -8.51
CA LEU A 406 4.25 -17.27 -9.91
C LEU A 406 5.60 -16.56 -10.14
N LEU A 407 6.37 -16.35 -9.08
CA LEU A 407 7.73 -15.83 -9.12
C LEU A 407 8.73 -16.88 -8.65
N THR A 408 8.43 -17.57 -7.55
CA THR A 408 9.37 -18.50 -6.92
C THR A 408 9.37 -19.88 -7.54
N GLY A 409 8.28 -20.27 -8.22
CA GLY A 409 8.09 -21.63 -8.69
C GLY A 409 7.87 -22.65 -7.58
N LYS A 410 7.62 -22.21 -6.33
CA LYS A 410 7.46 -23.11 -5.18
C LYS A 410 5.99 -23.29 -4.80
N TRP A 411 5.56 -24.54 -4.66
CA TRP A 411 4.20 -24.94 -4.28
C TRP A 411 3.79 -24.32 -2.95
N GLN A 412 4.71 -24.31 -1.99
CA GLN A 412 4.50 -23.73 -0.67
C GLN A 412 4.22 -22.22 -0.69
N ASP A 413 4.45 -21.53 -1.81
CA ASP A 413 4.21 -20.09 -1.95
C ASP A 413 2.87 -19.76 -2.62
N ILE A 414 2.06 -20.77 -2.96
CA ILE A 414 0.78 -20.58 -3.63
C ILE A 414 -0.17 -19.75 -2.75
N GLY A 415 -0.74 -18.70 -3.35
CA GLY A 415 -1.72 -17.82 -2.75
C GLY A 415 -1.12 -16.86 -1.72
N LYS A 416 0.21 -16.78 -1.60
CA LYS A 416 0.85 -15.85 -0.66
C LYS A 416 0.97 -14.44 -1.24
N PHE A 417 0.58 -13.47 -0.44
CA PHE A 417 0.70 -12.04 -0.74
C PHE A 417 1.28 -11.27 0.44
N LYS A 418 1.82 -10.07 0.17
CA LYS A 418 2.29 -9.17 1.23
C LYS A 418 1.15 -8.66 2.12
N VAL A 419 1.50 -8.26 3.33
CA VAL A 419 0.60 -7.50 4.21
C VAL A 419 0.61 -6.02 3.78
N PRO A 420 -0.53 -5.39 3.45
CA PRO A 420 -0.59 -4.00 3.01
C PRO A 420 -0.52 -3.00 4.19
N ILE A 421 -0.14 -1.76 3.89
CA ILE A 421 -0.22 -0.63 4.82
C ILE A 421 -1.69 -0.32 5.12
N LEU A 422 -2.01 -0.04 6.39
CA LEU A 422 -3.37 0.25 6.84
C LEU A 422 -3.68 1.75 6.96
N ARG A 423 -2.67 2.63 6.91
CA ARG A 423 -2.88 4.10 6.89
C ARG A 423 -3.56 4.53 5.59
N GLY A 424 -4.67 5.27 5.70
CA GLY A 424 -5.50 5.74 4.59
C GLY A 424 -6.46 4.68 4.03
N LEU A 425 -6.83 3.67 4.82
CA LEU A 425 -7.58 2.49 4.36
C LEU A 425 -9.01 2.82 3.91
N ALA A 426 -9.69 3.75 4.57
CA ALA A 426 -11.10 4.05 4.31
C ALA A 426 -11.37 4.49 2.86
N ALA A 427 -10.42 5.20 2.23
CA ALA A 427 -10.55 5.71 0.87
C ALA A 427 -10.35 4.65 -0.22
N ARG A 428 -10.03 3.39 0.13
CA ARG A 428 -9.48 2.39 -0.79
C ARG A 428 -10.37 1.18 -1.00
N ALA A 429 -11.65 1.23 -0.68
CA ALA A 429 -12.55 0.13 -1.03
C ALA A 429 -12.59 -0.10 -2.56
N PRO A 430 -12.76 -1.35 -3.04
CA PRO A 430 -12.89 -2.59 -2.27
C PRO A 430 -11.55 -3.17 -1.81
N TYR A 431 -11.57 -4.06 -0.81
CA TYR A 431 -10.38 -4.57 -0.12
C TYR A 431 -9.92 -5.94 -0.63
N PHE A 432 -8.75 -6.36 -0.12
CA PHE A 432 -7.92 -7.46 -0.61
C PHE A 432 -7.30 -7.22 -1.98
N HIS A 433 -6.38 -8.11 -2.38
CA HIS A 433 -5.59 -7.93 -3.60
C HIS A 433 -6.43 -7.93 -4.87
N HIS A 434 -7.59 -8.58 -4.89
CA HIS A 434 -8.48 -8.65 -6.05
C HIS A 434 -9.85 -7.99 -5.82
N GLY A 435 -9.99 -7.16 -4.78
CA GLY A 435 -11.19 -6.34 -4.58
C GLY A 435 -12.47 -7.07 -4.18
N GLN A 436 -12.40 -8.23 -3.51
CA GLN A 436 -13.60 -8.99 -3.14
C GLN A 436 -14.40 -8.43 -1.97
N ALA A 437 -13.77 -7.68 -1.05
CA ALA A 437 -14.47 -7.14 0.10
C ALA A 437 -14.93 -5.72 -0.18
N ALA A 438 -16.22 -5.52 -0.39
CA ALA A 438 -16.77 -4.20 -0.77
C ALA A 438 -16.58 -3.10 0.27
N ASN A 439 -16.48 -3.46 1.56
CA ASN A 439 -16.38 -2.51 2.68
C ASN A 439 -15.65 -3.15 3.88
N LEU A 440 -15.38 -2.35 4.93
CA LEU A 440 -14.67 -2.82 6.13
C LEU A 440 -15.46 -3.89 6.90
N GLN A 441 -16.79 -3.85 6.87
CA GLN A 441 -17.63 -4.90 7.46
C GLN A 441 -17.33 -6.26 6.82
N ALA A 442 -17.27 -6.33 5.48
CA ALA A 442 -16.91 -7.54 4.76
C ALA A 442 -15.50 -8.04 5.09
N VAL A 443 -14.55 -7.13 5.34
CA VAL A 443 -13.18 -7.50 5.78
C VAL A 443 -13.23 -8.16 7.15
N ILE A 444 -13.88 -7.54 8.14
CA ILE A 444 -13.99 -8.10 9.50
C ILE A 444 -14.75 -9.42 9.50
N ASP A 445 -15.82 -9.54 8.71
CA ASP A 445 -16.58 -10.78 8.59
C ASP A 445 -15.78 -11.92 7.93
N PHE A 446 -14.92 -11.60 6.96
CA PHE A 446 -13.96 -12.57 6.41
C PHE A 446 -13.06 -13.13 7.50
N TYR A 447 -12.37 -12.26 8.26
CA TYR A 447 -11.45 -12.70 9.33
C TYR A 447 -12.20 -13.45 10.45
N ASN A 448 -13.37 -12.96 10.85
CA ASN A 448 -14.19 -13.58 11.88
C ASN A 448 -14.57 -15.03 11.52
N ARG A 449 -14.96 -15.26 10.25
CA ARG A 449 -15.30 -16.59 9.74
C ARG A 449 -14.05 -17.45 9.54
N ARG A 450 -13.02 -16.92 8.89
CA ARG A 450 -11.78 -17.64 8.54
C ARG A 450 -11.06 -18.21 9.76
N PHE A 451 -11.11 -17.50 10.88
CA PHE A 451 -10.41 -17.87 12.12
C PHE A 451 -11.36 -18.17 13.29
N GLN A 452 -12.67 -18.21 13.05
CA GLN A 452 -13.69 -18.49 14.08
C GLN A 452 -13.47 -17.62 15.34
N ILE A 453 -13.31 -16.31 15.14
CA ILE A 453 -12.90 -15.38 16.23
C ILE A 453 -14.04 -15.14 17.22
N HIS A 454 -15.28 -15.27 16.75
CA HIS A 454 -16.50 -15.00 17.49
C HIS A 454 -16.57 -13.55 18.01
N PHE A 455 -16.24 -12.58 17.16
CA PHE A 455 -16.46 -11.18 17.49
C PHE A 455 -17.94 -10.90 17.78
N SER A 456 -18.19 -10.24 18.91
CA SER A 456 -19.47 -9.61 19.21
C SER A 456 -19.76 -8.47 18.21
N ALA A 457 -21.03 -8.05 18.14
CA ALA A 457 -21.42 -6.91 17.30
C ALA A 457 -20.64 -5.63 17.68
N GLN A 458 -20.41 -5.40 18.98
CA GLN A 458 -19.64 -4.25 19.45
C GLN A 458 -18.17 -4.32 19.04
N GLU A 459 -17.52 -5.48 19.18
CA GLU A 459 -16.13 -5.64 18.75
C GLU A 459 -15.96 -5.39 17.24
N LYS A 460 -16.91 -5.85 16.42
CA LYS A 460 -16.90 -5.56 14.97
C LYS A 460 -17.04 -4.06 14.71
N ALA A 461 -18.00 -3.41 15.36
CA ALA A 461 -18.24 -1.98 15.19
C ALA A 461 -17.02 -1.14 15.61
N ASP A 462 -16.40 -1.48 16.75
CA ASP A 462 -15.20 -0.80 17.24
C ASP A 462 -14.00 -1.01 16.31
N LEU A 463 -13.77 -2.24 15.82
CA LEU A 463 -12.72 -2.51 14.84
C LEU A 463 -12.93 -1.76 13.51
N ILE A 464 -14.17 -1.69 13.03
CA ILE A 464 -14.51 -0.93 11.81
C ILE A 464 -14.27 0.56 12.03
N ALA A 465 -14.66 1.10 13.19
CA ALA A 465 -14.40 2.50 13.54
C ALA A 465 -12.90 2.78 13.55
N PHE A 466 -12.10 1.92 14.20
CA PHE A 466 -10.65 2.06 14.22
C PHE A 466 -10.04 2.01 12.82
N LEU A 467 -10.34 0.99 12.03
CA LEU A 467 -9.82 0.83 10.66
C LEU A 467 -10.25 1.98 9.73
N GLY A 468 -11.45 2.53 9.94
CA GLY A 468 -11.95 3.71 9.22
C GLY A 468 -11.19 4.99 9.58
N ALA A 469 -10.57 5.05 10.75
CA ALA A 469 -9.81 6.20 11.24
C ALA A 469 -8.30 6.12 10.93
N LEU A 470 -7.82 5.12 10.18
CA LEU A 470 -6.38 4.95 9.89
C LEU A 470 -5.85 5.76 8.71
#